data_AF-A0AAN7XFS1-F1
#
_entry.id   AF-A0AAN7XFS1-F1
#
_cell.length_a   1.000
_cell.length_b   1.000
_cell.length_c   1.000
_cell.angle_alpha   90.00
_cell.angle_beta   90.00
_cell.angle_gamma   90.00
#
_symmetry.space_group_name_H-M   'P 1'
#
loop_
_entity.id
_entity.type
_entity.pdbx_description
1 polymer ?
#
loop_
_entity_poly.entity_id
_entity_poly.type
_entity_poly.pdbx_seq_one_letter_code
_entity_poly.pdbx_strand_id
1 'polypeptide(L)'
;MIFGSGIGLQINTEEVSLPSYYKLEGDHGSVCLATGFNNITYARKENSLFHRTSAVRIRYDKLYNHLAYLSSGNETCETGNTPDVCVDTLKPDPQVNMASLTVLGLRLLFLKTVVFNVLLTLRLWMTSCEQTLR
;
A
#
# COMPACT_ATOMS: atom_id res chain seq x y z
N MET A 1 5.90 -25.63 35.40
CA MET A 1 7.26 -25.41 34.87
C MET A 1 8.04 -24.70 35.95
N ILE A 2 9.12 -25.30 36.47
CA ILE A 2 9.90 -24.72 37.58
C ILE A 2 11.24 -24.30 36.98
N PHE A 3 11.55 -23.00 37.05
CA PHE A 3 12.81 -22.45 36.57
C PHE A 3 13.79 -22.35 37.75
N GLY A 4 15.04 -22.75 37.51
CA GLY A 4 16.10 -22.65 38.52
C GLY A 4 16.50 -21.19 38.80
N SER A 5 17.05 -20.95 39.99
CA SER A 5 17.56 -19.64 40.40
C SER A 5 18.68 -19.19 39.46
N GLY A 6 18.44 -18.14 38.66
CA GLY A 6 19.41 -17.57 37.72
C GLY A 6 18.92 -17.45 36.26
N ILE A 7 17.75 -18.00 35.92
CA ILE A 7 17.19 -17.92 34.58
C ILE A 7 16.20 -16.74 34.51
N GLY A 8 16.58 -15.67 33.81
CA GLY A 8 15.67 -14.57 33.48
C GLY A 8 14.82 -14.94 32.27
N LEU A 9 13.51 -15.07 32.45
CA LEU A 9 12.57 -15.24 31.35
C LEU A 9 12.14 -13.85 30.86
N GLN A 10 12.54 -13.48 29.65
CA GLN A 10 12.08 -12.26 28.99
C GLN A 10 10.88 -12.63 28.10
N ILE A 11 9.67 -12.36 28.59
CA ILE A 11 8.44 -12.54 27.80
C ILE A 11 8.29 -11.30 26.93
N ASN A 12 8.52 -11.44 25.63
CA ASN A 12 8.08 -10.44 24.67
C ASN A 12 6.58 -10.62 24.46
N THR A 13 5.81 -9.61 24.86
CA THR A 13 4.38 -9.55 24.59
C THR A 13 4.17 -9.51 23.09
N GLU A 14 3.37 -10.43 22.57
CA GLU A 14 3.01 -10.47 21.15
C GLU A 14 2.23 -9.21 20.78
N GLU A 15 2.61 -8.58 19.67
CA GLU A 15 1.97 -7.34 19.19
C GLU A 15 0.48 -7.61 18.91
N VAL A 16 -0.41 -6.84 19.55
CA VAL A 16 -1.85 -7.04 19.43
C VAL A 16 -2.33 -6.43 18.12
N SER A 17 -2.96 -7.24 17.27
CA SER A 17 -3.51 -6.80 15.99
C SER A 17 -5.03 -6.72 16.05
N LEU A 18 -5.57 -5.56 15.69
CA LEU A 18 -7.00 -5.25 15.74
C LEU A 18 -7.72 -5.70 14.46
N PRO A 19 -9.00 -6.09 14.54
CA PRO A 19 -9.76 -6.53 13.38
C PRO A 19 -10.11 -5.36 12.44
N SER A 20 -9.99 -5.61 11.15
CA SER A 20 -10.58 -4.77 10.10
C SER A 20 -11.93 -5.35 9.69
N TYR A 21 -12.96 -4.51 9.64
CA TYR A 21 -14.33 -4.92 9.32
C TYR A 21 -14.71 -4.50 7.90
N TYR A 22 -15.27 -5.44 7.14
CA TYR A 22 -15.74 -5.23 5.78
C TYR A 22 -17.17 -5.72 5.65
N LYS A 23 -18.06 -4.84 5.16
CA LYS A 23 -19.40 -5.23 4.75
C LYS A 23 -19.35 -5.74 3.33
N LEU A 24 -19.76 -6.99 3.12
CA LEU A 24 -19.90 -7.59 1.81
C LEU A 24 -21.40 -7.72 1.50
N GLU A 25 -21.83 -7.15 0.38
CA GLU A 25 -23.20 -7.28 -0.11
C GLU A 25 -23.23 -8.33 -1.23
N GLY A 26 -24.21 -9.24 -1.17
CA GLY A 26 -24.44 -10.23 -2.21
C GLY A 26 -25.93 -10.48 -2.43
N ASP A 27 -26.26 -11.29 -3.44
CA ASP A 27 -27.63 -11.52 -3.90
C ASP A 27 -28.56 -12.11 -2.82
N HIS A 28 -28.00 -12.82 -1.84
CA HIS A 28 -28.74 -13.51 -0.78
C HIS A 28 -28.65 -12.82 0.59
N GLY A 29 -28.08 -11.62 0.67
CA GLY A 29 -27.96 -10.85 1.90
C GLY A 29 -26.59 -10.18 2.07
N SER A 30 -26.43 -9.48 3.19
CA SER A 30 -25.16 -8.83 3.54
C SER A 30 -24.46 -9.59 4.67
N VAL A 31 -23.13 -9.67 4.59
CA VAL A 31 -22.27 -10.31 5.60
C VAL A 31 -21.21 -9.33 6.07
N CYS A 32 -20.83 -9.44 7.34
CA CYS A 32 -19.73 -8.70 7.95
C CYS A 32 -18.53 -9.63 8.06
N LEU A 33 -17.40 -9.24 7.48
CA LEU A 33 -16.13 -9.92 7.57
C LEU A 33 -15.20 -9.13 8.48
N ALA A 34 -14.82 -9.71 9.61
CA ALA A 34 -13.69 -9.26 10.42
C ALA A 34 -12.44 -10.06 10.02
N THR A 35 -11.35 -9.38 9.68
CA THR A 35 -10.09 -10.02 9.25
C THR A 35 -8.89 -9.34 9.89
N GLY A 36 -7.75 -10.02 9.92
CA GLY A 36 -6.47 -9.42 10.30
C GLY A 36 -6.23 -9.25 11.80
N PHE A 37 -6.98 -9.94 12.66
CA PHE A 37 -6.79 -9.86 14.12
C PHE A 37 -6.14 -11.12 14.68
N ASN A 38 -5.37 -11.00 15.77
CA ASN A 38 -4.75 -12.15 16.44
C ASN A 38 -5.49 -12.62 17.70
N ASN A 39 -6.35 -11.78 18.28
CA ASN A 39 -7.11 -12.10 19.49
C ASN A 39 -8.61 -12.05 19.25
N ILE A 40 -9.21 -13.24 19.24
CA ILE A 40 -10.64 -13.49 19.01
C ILE A 40 -11.53 -12.74 20.01
N THR A 41 -11.03 -12.50 21.22
CA THR A 41 -11.77 -11.80 22.28
C THR A 41 -12.06 -10.35 21.89
N TYR A 42 -11.17 -9.68 21.17
CA TYR A 42 -11.40 -8.30 20.74
C TYR A 42 -12.48 -8.20 19.67
N ALA A 43 -12.40 -9.03 18.63
CA ALA A 43 -13.44 -9.10 17.59
C ALA A 43 -14.82 -9.42 18.16
N ARG A 44 -14.86 -10.29 19.19
CA ARG A 44 -16.09 -10.68 19.88
C ARG A 44 -16.64 -9.57 20.79
N LYS A 45 -15.77 -8.82 21.47
CA LYS A 45 -16.14 -7.73 22.39
C LYS A 45 -16.66 -6.50 21.65
N GLU A 46 -16.07 -6.17 20.50
CA GLU A 46 -16.48 -5.00 19.73
C GLU A 46 -17.82 -5.18 19.03
N ASN A 47 -18.12 -6.38 18.52
CA ASN A 47 -19.36 -6.61 17.80
C ASN A 47 -19.99 -7.97 18.14
N SER A 48 -21.18 -7.91 18.74
CA SER A 48 -21.95 -9.08 19.17
C SER A 48 -22.40 -9.99 18.01
N LEU A 49 -22.35 -9.49 16.76
CA LEU A 49 -22.60 -10.29 15.55
C LEU A 49 -21.69 -11.52 15.47
N PHE A 50 -20.45 -11.40 15.93
CA PHE A 50 -19.45 -12.47 15.91
C PHE A 50 -19.58 -13.47 17.08
N HIS A 51 -20.64 -13.40 17.89
CA HIS A 51 -20.91 -14.41 18.92
C HIS A 51 -21.52 -15.69 18.34
N ARG A 52 -22.18 -15.60 17.18
CA ARG A 52 -22.99 -16.70 16.60
C ARG A 52 -22.18 -17.63 15.71
N THR A 53 -21.04 -17.16 15.25
CA THR A 53 -20.18 -17.80 14.25
C THR A 53 -18.81 -18.13 14.86
N SER A 54 -18.01 -18.91 14.15
CA SER A 54 -16.66 -19.28 14.58
C SER A 54 -15.61 -18.61 13.71
N ALA A 55 -14.53 -18.13 14.34
CA ALA A 55 -13.38 -17.58 13.63
C ALA A 55 -12.51 -18.70 13.06
N VAL A 56 -11.96 -18.48 11.88
CA VAL A 56 -11.06 -19.39 11.16
C VAL A 56 -9.66 -18.77 11.12
N ARG A 57 -8.64 -19.56 11.43
CA ARG A 57 -7.24 -19.13 11.36
C ARG A 57 -6.74 -19.15 9.92
N ILE A 58 -5.99 -18.11 9.52
CA ILE A 58 -5.32 -18.06 8.22
C ILE A 58 -4.15 -19.05 8.24
N ARG A 59 -4.09 -19.96 7.26
CA ARG A 59 -3.27 -21.19 7.27
C ARG A 59 -1.76 -20.98 7.49
N TYR A 60 -1.25 -19.78 7.23
CA TYR A 60 0.16 -19.41 7.36
C TYR A 60 0.40 -18.16 8.20
N ASP A 61 -0.64 -17.64 8.84
CA ASP A 61 -0.56 -16.43 9.65
C ASP A 61 -0.95 -16.74 11.11
N LYS A 62 -0.65 -15.81 12.02
CA LYS A 62 -1.20 -15.79 13.38
C LYS A 62 -2.52 -15.04 13.47
N LEU A 63 -3.03 -14.60 12.32
CA LEU A 63 -4.27 -13.84 12.19
C LEU A 63 -5.47 -14.75 11.92
N TYR A 64 -6.63 -14.23 12.28
CA TYR A 64 -7.93 -14.89 12.18
C TYR A 64 -8.88 -14.08 11.30
N ASN A 65 -9.80 -14.81 10.67
CA ASN A 65 -10.91 -14.28 9.90
C ASN A 65 -12.22 -14.74 10.54
N HIS A 66 -13.20 -13.88 10.62
CA HIS A 66 -14.51 -14.18 11.19
C HIS A 66 -15.60 -13.58 10.32
N LEU A 67 -16.58 -14.41 9.94
CA LEU A 67 -17.76 -14.00 9.19
C LEU A 67 -18.98 -13.97 10.09
N ALA A 68 -19.81 -12.93 9.96
CA ALA A 68 -21.12 -12.85 10.60
C ALA A 68 -22.18 -12.42 9.58
N TYR A 69 -23.37 -13.00 9.67
CA TYR A 69 -24.50 -12.65 8.79
C TYR A 69 -25.31 -11.50 9.40
N LEU A 70 -25.62 -10.47 8.62
CA LEU A 70 -26.52 -9.40 9.05
C LEU A 70 -27.96 -9.88 8.82
N SER A 71 -28.74 -10.03 9.88
CA SER A 71 -30.14 -10.49 9.79
C SER A 71 -31.15 -9.34 9.83
N SER A 72 -30.75 -8.17 10.32
CA SER A 72 -31.65 -7.03 10.50
C SER A 72 -31.01 -5.73 10.01
N GLY A 73 -31.79 -4.88 9.34
CA GLY A 73 -31.32 -3.62 8.74
C GLY A 73 -30.75 -2.57 9.72
N ASN A 74 -30.82 -2.83 11.03
CA ASN A 74 -30.22 -2.00 12.08
C ASN A 74 -28.83 -2.49 12.55
N GLU A 75 -28.36 -3.64 12.09
CA GLU A 75 -27.06 -4.19 12.46
C GLU A 75 -25.96 -3.61 11.54
N THR A 76 -25.09 -2.76 12.09
CA THR A 76 -23.97 -2.18 11.34
C THR A 76 -22.70 -3.01 11.53
N CYS A 77 -22.01 -3.28 10.42
CA CYS A 77 -20.69 -3.93 10.42
C CYS A 77 -19.56 -2.97 10.83
N GLU A 78 -19.85 -1.66 10.92
CA GLU A 78 -18.88 -0.63 11.26
C GLU A 78 -18.82 -0.40 12.76
N THR A 79 -17.65 -0.66 13.36
CA THR A 79 -17.29 -0.18 14.68
C THR A 79 -16.60 1.17 14.54
N GLY A 80 -17.37 2.26 14.47
CA GLY A 80 -16.95 3.61 14.87
C GLY A 80 -15.74 4.28 14.18
N ASN A 81 -15.10 3.67 13.19
CA ASN A 81 -14.13 4.33 12.32
C ASN A 81 -14.38 3.83 10.91
N THR A 82 -14.58 4.80 10.02
CA THR A 82 -14.79 4.65 8.59
C THR A 82 -14.01 3.46 8.02
N PRO A 83 -14.62 2.61 7.19
CA PRO A 83 -13.84 1.65 6.44
C PRO A 83 -12.82 2.47 5.67
N ASP A 84 -11.54 2.20 5.90
CA ASP A 84 -10.50 2.63 4.98
C ASP A 84 -10.78 1.85 3.71
N VAL A 85 -11.75 2.37 2.95
CA VAL A 85 -12.04 1.94 1.58
C VAL A 85 -10.66 1.92 0.97
N CYS A 86 -10.27 0.77 0.45
CA CYS A 86 -9.10 0.70 -0.42
C CYS A 86 -9.49 1.47 -1.69
N VAL A 87 -9.55 2.80 -1.56
CA VAL A 87 -9.55 3.69 -2.68
C VAL A 87 -8.16 3.45 -3.22
N ASP A 88 -8.08 2.82 -4.38
CA ASP A 88 -6.94 2.85 -5.29
C ASP A 88 -6.67 4.32 -5.70
N THR A 89 -6.45 5.18 -4.72
CA THR A 89 -5.67 6.37 -4.90
C THR A 89 -4.26 5.83 -4.96
N LEU A 90 -3.88 5.31 -6.14
CA LEU A 90 -2.49 5.13 -6.52
C LEU A 90 -1.80 6.43 -6.14
N LYS A 91 -1.19 6.45 -4.95
CA LYS A 91 -0.32 7.52 -4.52
C LYS A 91 0.77 7.48 -5.58
N PRO A 92 0.87 8.48 -6.48
CA PRO A 92 1.73 8.38 -7.64
C PRO A 92 3.14 8.12 -7.10
N ASP A 93 3.61 6.90 -7.38
CA ASP A 93 4.85 6.41 -6.83
C ASP A 93 5.95 7.38 -7.28
N PRO A 94 6.67 8.06 -6.37
CA PRO A 94 7.64 9.09 -6.76
C PRO A 94 8.74 8.53 -7.68
N GLN A 95 8.88 7.21 -7.77
CA GLN A 95 9.83 6.51 -8.61
C GLN A 95 9.52 6.57 -10.12
N VAL A 96 8.25 6.74 -10.54
CA VAL A 96 7.92 6.89 -11.98
C VAL A 96 8.14 8.33 -12.49
N ASN A 97 8.15 9.31 -11.59
CA ASN A 97 8.44 10.69 -11.95
C ASN A 97 9.94 10.89 -12.25
N MET A 98 10.83 10.20 -11.53
CA MET A 98 12.28 10.30 -11.75
C MET A 98 12.71 9.74 -13.11
N ALA A 99 12.25 8.53 -13.47
CA ALA A 99 12.62 7.92 -14.75
C ALA A 99 12.13 8.75 -15.96
N SER A 100 10.89 9.27 -15.89
CA SER A 100 10.32 10.10 -16.96
C SER A 100 11.06 11.44 -17.11
N LEU A 101 11.39 12.10 -15.98
CA LEU A 101 12.17 13.35 -15.97
C LEU A 101 13.58 13.15 -16.51
N THR A 102 14.25 12.04 -16.16
CA THR A 102 15.58 11.72 -16.69
C THR A 102 15.54 11.49 -18.21
N VAL A 103 14.54 10.75 -18.71
CA VAL A 103 14.39 10.51 -20.16
C VAL A 103 14.12 11.82 -20.93
N LEU A 104 13.22 12.66 -20.42
CA LEU A 104 12.95 13.98 -21.02
C LEU A 104 14.18 14.90 -20.97
N GLY A 105 14.90 14.92 -19.85
CA GLY A 105 16.13 15.67 -19.68
C GLY A 105 17.22 15.23 -20.66
N LEU A 106 17.42 13.93 -20.83
CA LEU A 106 18.41 13.38 -21.76
C LEU A 106 18.10 13.75 -23.22
N ARG A 107 16.81 13.74 -23.61
CA ARG A 107 16.36 14.15 -24.96
C ARG A 107 16.66 15.63 -25.23
N LEU A 108 16.42 16.49 -24.26
CA LEU A 108 16.69 17.93 -24.37
C LEU A 108 18.20 18.23 -24.40
N LEU A 109 18.99 17.54 -23.57
CA LEU A 109 20.45 17.66 -23.58
C LEU A 109 21.04 17.18 -24.89
N PHE A 110 20.56 16.06 -25.43
CA PHE A 110 21.00 15.56 -26.73
C PHE A 110 20.70 16.58 -27.85
N LEU A 111 19.47 17.09 -27.93
CA LEU A 111 19.09 18.08 -28.92
C LEU A 111 19.92 19.37 -28.78
N LYS A 112 20.12 19.87 -27.56
CA LYS A 112 20.96 21.03 -27.29
C LYS A 112 22.39 20.78 -27.80
N THR A 113 22.99 19.66 -27.45
CA THR A 113 24.36 19.31 -27.88
C THR A 113 24.47 19.18 -29.40
N VAL A 114 23.50 18.56 -30.09
CA VAL A 114 23.49 18.46 -31.55
C VAL A 114 23.43 19.84 -32.18
N VAL A 115 22.52 20.71 -31.72
CA VAL A 115 22.38 22.07 -32.24
C VAL A 115 23.65 22.89 -32.00
N PHE A 116 24.24 22.82 -30.80
CA PHE A 116 25.49 23.52 -30.51
C PHE A 116 26.65 23.01 -31.37
N ASN A 117 26.80 21.69 -31.55
CA ASN A 117 27.85 21.14 -32.41
C ASN A 117 27.67 21.59 -33.86
N VAL A 118 26.44 21.51 -34.42
CA VAL A 118 26.15 21.97 -35.78
C VAL A 118 26.40 23.47 -35.94
N LEU A 119 25.97 24.30 -34.99
CA LEU A 119 26.22 25.75 -35.02
C LEU A 119 27.72 26.09 -34.91
N LEU A 120 28.47 25.37 -34.07
CA LEU A 120 29.93 25.53 -33.98
C LEU A 120 30.61 25.13 -35.28
N THR A 121 30.23 24.00 -35.89
CA THR A 121 30.76 23.58 -37.19
C THR A 121 30.42 24.58 -38.29
N LEU A 122 29.17 25.06 -38.36
CA LEU A 122 28.75 26.09 -39.32
C LEU A 122 29.51 27.40 -39.12
N ARG A 123 29.69 27.85 -37.87
CA ARG A 123 30.47 29.06 -37.54
C ARG A 123 31.91 28.93 -38.01
N LEU A 124 32.57 27.81 -37.72
CA LEU A 124 33.95 27.55 -38.16
C LEU A 124 34.06 27.52 -39.69
N TRP A 125 33.11 26.85 -40.36
CA TRP A 125 33.06 26.80 -41.82
C TRP A 125 32.91 28.18 -42.46
N MET A 126 32.01 29.01 -41.93
CA MET A 126 31.82 30.39 -42.43
C MET A 126 33.10 31.21 -42.24
N THR A 127 33.79 31.09 -41.10
CA THR A 127 35.06 31.79 -40.87
C THR A 127 36.19 31.30 -41.77
N SER A 128 36.25 30.01 -42.10
CA SER A 128 37.25 29.47 -43.04
C SER A 128 36.98 29.89 -44.48
N CYS A 129 35.71 30.02 -44.88
CA CYS A 129 35.33 30.50 -46.21
C CYS A 129 35.72 31.97 -46.40
N GLU A 130 35.55 32.81 -45.36
CA GLU A 130 35.91 34.24 -45.42
C GLU A 130 37.42 34.48 -45.50
N GLN A 131 38.26 33.63 -44.90
CA GLN A 131 39.71 33.72 -45.03
C GLN A 131 40.24 33.25 -46.40
N THR A 132 39.46 32.50 -47.18
CA THR A 132 39.86 32.03 -48.51
C THR A 132 39.53 33.05 -49.61
N LEU A 133 38.72 34.08 -49.30
CA LEU A 133 38.24 35.10 -50.25
C LEU A 133 38.95 36.46 -50.12
N ARG A 134 40.00 36.55 -49.29
CA ARG A 134 40.89 37.71 -49.12
C ARG A 134 42.32 37.29 -49.43
#